data_AF-A0A7C7UX79-F1
#
_entry.id   AF-A0A7C7UX79-F1
#
_cell.length_a   1.000
_cell.length_b   1.000
_cell.length_c   1.000
_cell.angle_alpha   90.00
_cell.angle_beta   90.00
_cell.angle_gamma   90.00
#
_symmetry.space_group_name_H-M   'P 1'
#
loop_
_entity.id
_entity.type
_entity.pdbx_description
1 polymer ?
#
loop_
_entity_poly.entity_id
_entity_poly.type
_entity_poly.pdbx_seq_one_letter_code
_entity_poly.pdbx_strand_id
1 'polypeptide(L)'
;MPADPRNAGKDKGNLEMELKNLLVSARLRKMEYEAIIEDLQEDELKYDLFEYKEYLETQIMPYVERAYKNGNKKLIGMAEEVRGIFEEIIDMISNRIENLSGK
;
A
#
# COMPACT_ATOMS: atom_id res chain seq x y z
N MET A 1 -16.03 24.27 18.67
CA MET A 1 -15.57 25.27 17.69
C MET A 1 -15.98 24.78 16.31
N PRO A 2 -16.62 25.60 15.44
CA PRO A 2 -16.95 25.18 14.09
C PRO A 2 -15.66 25.10 13.25
N ALA A 3 -15.55 24.09 12.38
CA ALA A 3 -14.39 23.90 11.50
C ALA A 3 -14.24 25.09 10.54
N ASP A 4 -13.03 25.63 10.39
CA ASP A 4 -12.72 26.73 9.48
C ASP A 4 -12.71 26.22 8.02
N PRO A 5 -13.61 26.69 7.14
CA PRO A 5 -13.71 26.24 5.76
C PRO A 5 -12.45 26.57 4.92
N ARG A 6 -11.56 27.46 5.40
CA ARG A 6 -10.28 27.77 4.73
C ARG A 6 -9.26 26.63 4.82
N ASN A 7 -9.43 25.68 5.74
CA ASN A 7 -8.54 24.52 5.86
C ASN A 7 -8.94 23.34 4.97
N ALA A 8 -10.20 23.26 4.55
CA ALA A 8 -10.73 22.15 3.75
C ALA A 8 -10.13 22.05 2.33
N GLY A 9 -9.50 23.12 1.83
CA GLY A 9 -8.79 23.14 0.54
C GLY A 9 -7.31 22.74 0.63
N LYS A 10 -6.64 23.00 1.77
CA LYS A 10 -5.23 22.67 1.98
C LYS A 10 -5.00 21.18 2.13
N ASP A 11 -5.88 20.49 2.88
CA ASP A 11 -5.76 19.05 3.10
C ASP A 11 -5.97 18.25 1.80
N LYS A 12 -6.80 18.75 0.87
CA LYS A 12 -7.06 18.11 -0.42
C LYS A 12 -5.83 18.10 -1.33
N GLY A 13 -5.14 19.24 -1.44
CA GLY A 13 -3.92 19.36 -2.24
C GLY A 13 -2.76 18.53 -1.67
N ASN A 14 -2.68 18.45 -0.34
CA ASN A 14 -1.65 17.66 0.32
C ASN A 14 -1.88 16.15 0.16
N LEU A 15 -3.11 15.67 0.42
CA LEU A 15 -3.42 14.24 0.30
C LEU A 15 -3.29 13.73 -1.15
N GLU A 16 -3.66 14.52 -2.16
CA GLU A 16 -3.47 14.12 -3.56
C GLU A 16 -1.98 13.92 -3.89
N MET A 17 -1.13 14.83 -3.43
CA MET A 17 0.32 14.73 -3.66
C MET A 17 0.93 13.55 -2.90
N GLU A 18 0.55 13.36 -1.64
CA GLU A 18 0.96 12.20 -0.83
C GLU A 18 0.59 10.88 -1.53
N LEU A 19 -0.66 10.74 -1.99
CA LEU A 19 -1.13 9.54 -2.70
C LEU A 19 -0.41 9.33 -4.05
N LYS A 20 -0.09 10.40 -4.79
CA LYS A 20 0.69 10.27 -6.04
C LYS A 20 2.08 9.71 -5.79
N ASN A 21 2.77 10.24 -4.78
CA ASN A 21 4.10 9.77 -4.43
C ASN A 21 4.06 8.32 -3.94
N LEU A 22 3.08 8.01 -3.07
CA LEU A 22 2.89 6.66 -2.55
C LEU A 22 2.59 5.65 -3.66
N LEU A 23 1.78 6.02 -4.65
CA LEU A 23 1.48 5.16 -5.80
C LEU A 23 2.72 4.87 -6.65
N VAL A 24 3.58 5.88 -6.89
CA VAL A 24 4.85 5.67 -7.59
C VAL A 24 5.74 4.71 -6.79
N SER A 25 5.89 4.92 -5.48
CA SER A 25 6.68 4.06 -4.61
C SER A 25 6.14 2.63 -4.54
N ALA A 26 4.82 2.45 -4.46
CA ALA A 26 4.18 1.13 -4.42
C ALA A 26 4.45 0.35 -5.71
N ARG A 27 4.30 1.00 -6.88
CA ARG A 27 4.58 0.36 -8.18
C ARG A 27 6.04 -0.05 -8.32
N LEU A 28 6.97 0.83 -7.91
CA LEU A 28 8.39 0.48 -7.89
C LEU A 28 8.66 -0.70 -6.98
N ARG A 29 8.07 -0.72 -5.77
CA ARG A 29 8.26 -1.82 -4.84
C ARG A 29 7.73 -3.15 -5.38
N LYS A 30 6.58 -3.14 -6.06
CA LYS A 30 6.05 -4.33 -6.71
C LYS A 30 7.00 -4.85 -7.78
N MET A 31 7.51 -3.98 -8.64
CA MET A 31 8.49 -4.36 -9.67
C MET A 31 9.77 -4.93 -9.06
N GLU A 32 10.26 -4.34 -7.96
CA GLU A 32 11.41 -4.87 -7.21
C GLU A 32 11.12 -6.28 -6.69
N TYR A 33 9.94 -6.52 -6.09
CA TYR A 33 9.57 -7.85 -5.60
C TYR A 33 9.43 -8.88 -6.72
N GLU A 34 8.77 -8.53 -7.82
CA GLU A 34 8.66 -9.39 -9.00
C GLU A 34 10.03 -9.83 -9.53
N ALA A 35 11.06 -9.00 -9.37
CA ALA A 35 12.41 -9.29 -9.83
C ALA A 35 13.21 -10.21 -8.90
N ILE A 36 12.95 -10.19 -7.58
CA ILE A 36 13.78 -10.88 -6.58
C ILE A 36 13.11 -12.08 -5.91
N ILE A 37 11.78 -12.19 -5.98
CA ILE A 37 11.00 -13.12 -5.15
C ILE A 37 11.39 -14.60 -5.33
N GLU A 38 11.84 -14.99 -6.53
CA GLU A 38 12.27 -16.36 -6.80
C GLU A 38 13.59 -16.70 -6.11
N ASP A 39 14.42 -15.71 -5.79
CA ASP A 39 15.74 -15.88 -5.17
C ASP A 39 15.69 -15.85 -3.64
N LEU A 40 14.57 -15.43 -3.05
CA LEU A 40 14.40 -15.31 -1.60
C LEU A 40 14.16 -16.69 -0.94
N GLN A 41 14.75 -16.87 0.24
CA GLN A 41 14.57 -18.05 1.09
C GLN A 41 13.25 -17.99 1.87
N GLU A 42 12.79 -19.15 2.35
CA GLU A 42 11.49 -19.26 3.02
C GLU A 42 11.39 -18.41 4.30
N ASP A 43 12.47 -18.29 5.08
CA ASP A 43 12.53 -17.46 6.28
C ASP A 43 12.55 -15.96 5.95
N GLU A 44 13.28 -15.54 4.90
CA GLU A 44 13.25 -14.18 4.36
C GLU A 44 11.83 -13.81 3.92
N LEU A 45 11.17 -14.68 3.15
CA LEU A 45 9.80 -14.48 2.69
C LEU A 45 8.80 -14.39 3.84
N LYS A 46 8.95 -15.22 4.89
CA LYS A 46 8.07 -15.15 6.06
C LYS A 46 8.23 -13.84 6.82
N TYR A 47 9.47 -13.36 6.94
CA TYR A 47 9.75 -12.07 7.54
C TYR A 47 9.14 -10.93 6.71
N ASP A 48 9.37 -10.93 5.39
CA ASP A 48 8.79 -9.95 4.47
C ASP A 48 7.26 -9.96 4.51
N LEU A 49 6.65 -11.15 4.54
CA LEU A 49 5.19 -11.28 4.63
C LEU A 49 4.63 -10.61 5.89
N PHE A 50 5.32 -10.77 7.01
CA PHE A 50 4.95 -10.10 8.26
C PHE A 50 5.05 -8.58 8.12
N GLU A 51 6.20 -8.09 7.63
CA GLU A 51 6.46 -6.65 7.45
C GLU A 51 5.45 -6.00 6.49
N TYR A 52 5.12 -6.63 5.36
CA TYR A 52 4.15 -6.06 4.41
C TYR A 52 2.73 -6.04 4.95
N LYS A 53 2.32 -7.06 5.71
CA LYS A 53 1.01 -7.05 6.38
C LYS A 53 0.93 -5.93 7.41
N GLU A 54 1.98 -5.74 8.21
CA GLU A 54 2.04 -4.63 9.17
C GLU A 54 2.09 -3.28 8.46
N TYR A 55 2.85 -3.15 7.38
CA TYR A 55 2.94 -1.93 6.60
C TYR A 55 1.61 -1.55 5.94
N LEU A 56 0.91 -2.53 5.37
CA LEU A 56 -0.43 -2.32 4.80
C LEU A 56 -1.39 -1.75 5.86
N GLU A 57 -1.46 -2.38 7.02
CA GLU A 57 -2.38 -1.97 8.09
C GLU A 57 -1.99 -0.63 8.71
N THR A 58 -0.72 -0.43 9.04
CA THR A 58 -0.28 0.72 9.84
C THR A 58 0.06 1.95 9.01
N GLN A 59 0.47 1.78 7.74
CA GLN A 59 0.91 2.87 6.88
C GLN A 59 -0.05 3.14 5.74
N ILE A 60 -0.59 2.11 5.08
CA ILE A 60 -1.42 2.28 3.87
C ILE A 60 -2.89 2.54 4.20
N MET A 61 -3.49 1.75 5.09
CA MET A 61 -4.89 1.90 5.47
C MET A 61 -5.24 3.32 6.00
N PRO A 62 -4.38 4.04 6.74
CA PRO A 62 -4.63 5.44 7.08
C PRO A 62 -4.86 6.36 5.88
N TYR A 63 -4.18 6.16 4.75
CA TYR A 63 -4.42 6.94 3.52
C TYR A 63 -5.75 6.58 2.87
N VAL A 64 -6.09 5.29 2.86
CA VAL A 64 -7.39 4.79 2.39
C VAL A 64 -8.51 5.45 3.19
N GLU A 65 -8.46 5.34 4.52
CA GLU A 65 -9.44 5.98 5.39
C GLU A 65 -9.56 7.49 5.18
N ARG A 66 -8.42 8.20 5.09
CA ARG A 66 -8.41 9.65 4.83
C ARG A 66 -9.06 9.98 3.49
N ALA A 67 -8.81 9.18 2.45
CA ALA A 67 -9.42 9.36 1.14
C ALA A 67 -10.94 9.13 1.18
N TYR A 68 -11.42 8.10 1.87
CA TYR A 68 -12.86 7.85 2.06
C TYR A 68 -13.52 8.96 2.89
N LYS A 69 -12.90 9.39 3.99
CA LYS A 69 -13.37 10.52 4.83
C LYS A 69 -13.45 11.82 4.03
N ASN A 70 -12.58 12.02 3.05
CA ASN A 70 -12.61 13.18 2.15
C ASN A 70 -13.79 13.15 1.16
N GLY A 71 -14.28 11.96 0.80
CA GLY A 71 -15.38 11.76 -0.14
C GLY A 71 -15.04 12.02 -1.62
N ASN A 72 -13.76 12.25 -1.94
CA ASN A 72 -13.32 12.49 -3.32
C ASN A 72 -13.01 11.18 -4.04
N LYS A 73 -13.84 10.83 -5.03
CA LYS A 73 -13.71 9.60 -5.83
C LYS A 73 -12.31 9.40 -6.45
N LYS A 74 -11.65 10.49 -6.86
CA LYS A 74 -10.28 10.40 -7.42
C LYS A 74 -9.28 9.94 -6.36
N LEU A 75 -9.34 10.53 -5.17
CA LEU A 75 -8.43 10.18 -4.07
C LEU A 75 -8.71 8.77 -3.57
N ILE A 76 -9.98 8.38 -3.49
CA ILE A 76 -10.38 7.02 -3.13
C ILE A 76 -9.80 6.03 -4.14
N GLY A 77 -9.96 6.26 -5.44
CA GLY A 77 -9.40 5.39 -6.47
C GLY A 77 -7.88 5.24 -6.37
N MET A 78 -7.16 6.34 -6.11
CA MET A 78 -5.71 6.29 -5.90
C MET A 78 -5.31 5.51 -4.65
N ALA A 79 -6.01 5.70 -3.53
CA ALA A 79 -5.69 5.00 -2.28
C ALA A 79 -6.00 3.50 -2.37
N GLU A 80 -7.10 3.14 -3.02
CA GLU A 80 -7.47 1.75 -3.33
C GLU A 80 -6.44 1.09 -4.25
N GLU A 81 -5.93 1.81 -5.25
CA GLU A 81 -4.88 1.30 -6.14
C GLU A 81 -3.58 1.04 -5.36
N VAL A 82 -3.19 1.94 -4.45
CA VAL A 82 -2.05 1.71 -3.56
C VAL A 82 -2.28 0.48 -2.70
N ARG A 83 -3.46 0.34 -2.06
CA ARG A 83 -3.80 -0.83 -1.25
C ARG A 83 -3.67 -2.12 -2.05
N GLY A 84 -4.27 -2.15 -3.24
CA GLY A 84 -4.24 -3.31 -4.13
C GLY A 84 -2.82 -3.74 -4.51
N ILE A 85 -1.90 -2.80 -4.74
CA ILE A 85 -0.50 -3.15 -5.03
C ILE A 85 0.17 -3.85 -3.85
N PHE A 86 -0.06 -3.41 -2.62
CA PHE A 86 0.51 -4.07 -1.44
C PHE A 86 -0.15 -5.42 -1.15
N GLU A 87 -1.46 -5.55 -1.39
CA GLU A 87 -2.16 -6.83 -1.35
C GLU A 87 -1.56 -7.82 -2.37
N GLU A 88 -1.29 -7.36 -3.60
CA GLU A 88 -0.62 -8.17 -4.63
C GLU A 88 0.80 -8.60 -4.20
N ILE A 89 1.58 -7.74 -3.54
CA ILE A 89 2.89 -8.11 -2.98
C ILE A 89 2.74 -9.20 -1.92
N ILE A 90 1.80 -9.05 -0.99
CA ILE A 90 1.50 -10.02 0.06
C ILE A 90 1.10 -11.37 -0.55
N ASP A 91 0.29 -11.36 -1.61
CA ASP A 91 -0.13 -12.57 -2.32
C ASP A 91 1.04 -13.24 -3.04
N MET A 92 1.90 -12.46 -3.72
CA MET A 92 3.12 -13.00 -4.34
C MET A 92 3.99 -13.73 -3.31
N ILE A 93 4.25 -13.09 -2.16
CA ILE A 93 5.06 -13.68 -1.08
C ILE A 93 4.40 -14.94 -0.51
N SER A 94 3.10 -14.88 -0.23
CA SER A 94 2.34 -16.02 0.31
C SER A 94 2.37 -17.23 -0.63
N ASN A 95 2.10 -17.00 -1.91
CA ASN A 95 2.15 -18.04 -2.95
C ASN A 95 3.56 -18.64 -3.07
N ARG A 96 4.61 -17.82 -2.95
CA ARG A 96 5.98 -18.31 -2.99
C ARG A 96 6.29 -19.22 -1.80
N ILE A 97 5.88 -18.86 -0.58
CA ILE A 97 6.05 -19.67 0.62
C ILE A 97 5.35 -21.02 0.44
N GLU A 98 4.09 -21.02 0.00
CA GLU A 98 3.33 -22.26 -0.24
C GLU A 98 4.03 -23.19 -1.23
N ASN A 99 4.60 -22.63 -2.31
CA ASN A 99 5.35 -23.38 -3.32
C ASN A 99 6.67 -23.97 -2.78
N LEU A 100 7.27 -23.35 -1.76
CA LEU A 100 8.48 -23.87 -1.10
C LEU A 100 8.13 -24.94 -0.07
N SER A 101 7.07 -24.75 0.72
CA SER A 101 6.65 -25.71 1.74
C SER A 101 5.95 -26.96 1.18
N GLY A 102 5.42 -26.88 -0.05
CA GLY A 102 4.80 -28.00 -0.76
C GLY A 102 5.77 -28.91 -1.54
N LYS A 103 7.07 -28.61 -1.52
CA LYS A 103 8.16 -29.45 -2.04
C LYS A 103 8.82 -30.24 -0.92
#